data_AF-A0A736VKY9-F1
#
_entry.id   AF-A0A736VKY9-F1
#
_cell.length_a   1.000
_cell.length_b   1.000
_cell.length_c   1.000
_cell.angle_alpha   90.00
_cell.angle_beta   90.00
_cell.angle_gamma   90.00
#
_symmetry.space_group_name_H-M   'P 1'
#
loop_
_entity.id
_entity.type
_entity.pdbx_description
1 polymer ?
#
loop_
_entity_poly.entity_id
_entity_poly.type
_entity_poly.pdbx_seq_one_letter_code
_entity_poly.pdbx_strand_id
1 'polypeptide(L)'
;MSYVRQPAREDPMQVWGAVIALVIIFLFIAWLFLPELVYTTCLILHVLWGLVDWWPFHSIAAPRYNLLAETANHSGEISFARWVSVMDQTIGILWMYLLPLTAWSLWEWWKHPAQSRFTRRPLDISKLPHALAPISPALAPVLSEGDSRRLF
;
A
#
# COMPACT_ATOMS: atom_id res chain seq x y z
N MET A 1 8.12 -30.81 33.74
CA MET A 1 8.55 -29.39 33.74
C MET A 1 7.94 -28.72 32.52
N SER A 2 7.07 -27.73 32.70
CA SER A 2 6.54 -26.91 31.61
C SER A 2 7.44 -25.68 31.41
N TYR A 3 7.98 -25.50 30.21
CA TYR A 3 8.65 -24.26 29.84
C TYR A 3 7.59 -23.18 29.62
N VAL A 4 7.35 -22.35 30.64
CA VAL A 4 6.61 -21.10 30.47
C VAL A 4 7.50 -20.14 29.69
N ARG A 5 7.26 -20.04 28.38
CA ARG A 5 7.91 -19.05 27.52
C ARG A 5 7.37 -17.68 27.91
N GLN A 6 8.09 -16.97 28.78
CA GLN A 6 7.78 -15.56 29.07
C GLN A 6 7.78 -14.78 27.75
N PRO A 7 6.77 -13.93 27.48
CA PRO A 7 6.83 -13.04 26.33
C PRO A 7 8.02 -12.11 26.54
N ALA A 8 8.96 -12.12 25.59
CA ALA A 8 10.04 -11.14 25.57
C ALA A 8 9.39 -9.76 25.42
N ARG A 9 9.40 -8.99 26.52
CA ARG A 9 8.92 -7.61 26.51
C ARG A 9 9.99 -6.79 25.80
N GLU A 10 9.83 -6.62 24.49
CA GLU A 10 10.68 -5.72 23.72
C GLU A 10 10.60 -4.33 24.34
N ASP A 11 11.76 -3.80 24.76
CA ASP A 11 11.79 -2.45 25.34
C ASP A 11 11.43 -1.45 24.25
N PRO A 12 10.38 -0.63 24.42
CA PRO A 12 9.92 0.27 23.37
C PRO A 12 11.01 1.26 22.96
N MET A 13 11.91 1.61 23.89
CA MET A 13 13.09 2.45 23.64
C MET A 13 14.06 1.83 22.62
N GLN A 14 14.19 0.50 22.60
CA GLN A 14 15.04 -0.22 21.64
C GLN A 14 14.42 -0.22 20.24
N VAL A 15 13.11 -0.45 20.14
CA VAL A 15 12.36 -0.42 18.87
C VAL A 15 12.40 1.00 18.27
N TRP A 16 12.06 2.03 19.05
CA TRP A 16 12.11 3.42 18.58
C TRP A 16 13.53 3.88 18.26
N GLY A 17 14.53 3.46 19.04
CA GLY A 17 15.94 3.72 18.75
C GLY A 17 16.39 3.14 17.41
N ALA A 18 15.99 1.89 17.11
CA ALA A 18 16.27 1.26 15.82
C ALA A 18 15.57 1.98 14.65
N VAL A 19 14.30 2.39 14.82
CA VAL A 19 13.57 3.16 13.79
C VAL A 19 14.24 4.51 13.52
N ILE A 20 14.63 5.25 14.57
CA ILE A 20 15.33 6.53 14.42
C ILE A 20 16.68 6.34 13.72
N ALA A 21 17.46 5.31 14.10
CA ALA A 21 18.73 5.00 13.44
C ALA A 21 18.54 4.68 11.94
N LEU A 22 17.52 3.88 11.59
CA LEU A 22 17.19 3.59 10.19
C LEU A 22 16.80 4.85 9.40
N VAL A 23 16.02 5.76 10.00
CA VAL A 23 15.65 7.04 9.36
C VAL A 23 16.87 7.92 9.14
N ILE A 24 17.78 8.03 10.12
CA ILE A 24 19.02 8.82 9.98
C ILE A 24 19.92 8.24 8.88
N ILE A 25 20.11 6.91 8.86
CA ILE A 25 20.90 6.23 7.82
C ILE A 25 20.26 6.45 6.43
N PHE A 26 18.94 6.34 6.32
CA PHE A 26 18.21 6.58 5.08
C PHE A 26 18.39 8.04 4.59
N LEU A 27 18.24 9.03 5.46
CA LEU A 27 18.45 10.44 5.13
C LEU A 27 19.90 10.73 4.73
N PHE A 28 20.87 10.09 5.37
CA PHE A 28 22.29 10.22 5.03
C PHE A 28 22.61 9.62 3.64
N ILE A 29 22.05 8.45 3.32
CA ILE A 29 22.16 7.84 1.99
C ILE A 29 21.47 8.73 0.94
N ALA A 30 20.26 9.24 1.22
CA ALA A 30 19.54 10.13 0.31
C ALA A 30 20.30 11.45 0.06
N TRP A 31 21.00 11.98 1.06
CA TRP A 31 21.88 13.13 0.90
C TRP A 31 23.10 12.81 0.04
N LEU A 32 23.73 11.66 0.24
CA LEU A 32 24.92 11.24 -0.52
C LEU A 32 24.62 11.05 -2.02
N PHE A 33 23.45 10.54 -2.35
CA PHE A 33 22.97 10.30 -3.72
C PHE A 33 21.96 11.34 -4.19
N LEU A 34 22.07 12.60 -3.72
CA LEU A 34 21.16 13.66 -4.09
C LEU A 34 21.09 13.90 -5.61
N PRO A 35 22.21 13.94 -6.39
CA PRO A 35 22.15 14.10 -7.85
C PRO A 35 21.38 12.97 -8.54
N GLU A 36 21.58 11.72 -8.11
CA GLU A 36 20.86 10.56 -8.62
C GLU A 36 19.36 10.60 -8.25
N LEU A 37 19.01 11.05 -7.04
CA LEU A 37 17.62 11.27 -6.65
C LEU A 37 16.96 12.38 -7.47
N VAL A 38 17.64 13.51 -7.69
CA VAL A 38 17.15 14.60 -8.56
C VAL A 38 16.91 14.08 -9.97
N TYR A 39 17.89 13.38 -10.55
CA TYR A 39 17.79 12.83 -11.90
C TYR A 39 16.65 11.80 -12.02
N THR A 40 16.61 10.80 -11.14
CA THR A 40 15.61 9.71 -11.20
C THR A 40 14.19 10.22 -10.95
N THR A 41 13.99 11.13 -10.00
CA THR A 41 12.66 11.71 -9.75
C THR A 41 12.20 12.61 -10.90
N CYS A 42 13.12 13.39 -11.50
CA CYS A 42 12.81 14.16 -12.70
C CYS A 42 12.49 13.24 -13.89
N LEU A 43 13.24 12.16 -14.11
CA LEU A 43 13.00 11.18 -15.17
C LEU A 43 11.62 10.50 -15.03
N ILE A 44 11.27 10.04 -13.83
CA ILE A 44 9.96 9.42 -13.55
C ILE A 44 8.83 10.41 -13.85
N LEU A 45 8.91 11.63 -13.31
CA LEU A 45 7.88 12.64 -13.56
C LEU A 45 7.83 13.07 -15.02
N HIS A 46 8.97 13.16 -15.71
CA HIS A 46 9.05 13.51 -17.14
C HIS A 46 8.31 12.48 -18.00
N VAL A 47 8.52 11.18 -17.75
CA VAL A 47 7.76 10.10 -18.41
C VAL A 47 6.27 10.21 -18.10
N LEU A 48 5.88 10.43 -16.83
CA LEU A 48 4.46 10.55 -16.45
C LEU A 48 3.78 11.79 -17.06
N TRP A 49 4.48 12.92 -17.20
CA TRP A 49 3.96 14.09 -17.90
C TRP A 49 3.88 13.85 -19.42
N GLY A 50 4.87 13.19 -20.02
CA GLY A 50 4.86 12.85 -21.45
C GLY A 50 3.73 11.88 -21.84
N LEU A 51 3.34 10.97 -20.95
CA LEU A 51 2.17 10.11 -21.15
C LEU A 51 0.83 10.87 -21.15
N VAL A 52 0.78 12.07 -20.55
CA VAL A 52 -0.40 12.94 -20.48
C VAL A 52 -0.33 14.08 -21.51
N ASP A 53 0.76 14.18 -22.27
CA ASP A 53 0.99 15.22 -23.28
C ASP A 53 0.19 14.97 -24.58
N TRP A 54 -1.13 14.92 -24.45
CA TRP A 54 -2.08 14.89 -25.55
C TRP A 54 -2.75 16.26 -25.73
N TRP A 55 -3.19 16.56 -26.96
CA TRP A 55 -3.60 17.88 -27.45
C TRP A 55 -4.29 18.82 -26.43
N PRO A 56 -5.42 18.46 -25.76
CA PRO A 56 -6.09 19.36 -24.81
C PRO A 56 -5.31 19.69 -23.52
N PHE A 57 -4.24 18.97 -23.18
CA PHE A 57 -3.43 19.17 -21.97
C PHE A 57 -2.00 19.65 -22.27
N HIS A 58 -1.62 19.75 -23.54
CA HIS A 58 -0.25 20.11 -23.96
C HIS A 58 0.26 21.43 -23.38
N SER A 59 -0.59 22.46 -23.31
CA SER A 59 -0.27 23.76 -22.70
C SER A 59 0.04 23.69 -21.19
N ILE A 60 -0.37 22.62 -20.52
CA ILE A 60 -0.14 22.36 -19.10
C ILE A 60 1.05 21.39 -18.92
N ALA A 61 1.15 20.38 -19.78
CA ALA A 61 2.17 19.35 -19.72
C ALA A 61 3.55 19.84 -20.21
N ALA A 62 3.63 20.46 -21.38
CA ALA A 62 4.90 20.82 -22.02
C ALA A 62 5.82 21.72 -21.17
N PRO A 63 5.33 22.77 -20.46
CA PRO A 63 6.21 23.58 -19.60
C PRO A 63 6.83 22.76 -18.44
N ARG A 64 6.07 21.81 -17.90
CA ARG A 64 6.49 20.95 -16.78
C ARG A 64 7.44 19.86 -17.25
N TYR A 65 7.13 19.25 -18.39
CA TYR A 65 7.96 18.28 -19.08
C TYR A 65 9.36 18.83 -19.40
N ASN A 66 9.42 20.07 -19.92
CA ASN A 66 10.67 20.76 -20.23
C ASN A 66 11.45 21.14 -18.95
N LEU A 67 10.77 21.69 -17.93
CA LEU A 67 11.40 22.01 -16.64
C LEU A 67 12.07 20.78 -16.00
N LEU A 68 11.43 19.61 -16.08
CA LEU A 68 11.98 18.35 -15.57
C LEU A 68 13.21 17.88 -16.38
N ALA A 69 13.19 18.04 -17.70
CA ALA A 69 14.36 17.73 -18.54
C ALA A 69 15.54 18.65 -18.26
N GLU A 70 15.31 19.96 -18.15
CA GLU A 70 16.33 20.95 -17.78
C GLU A 70 16.92 20.68 -16.39
N THR A 71 16.07 20.34 -15.42
CA THR A 71 16.46 19.98 -14.05
C THR A 71 17.26 18.68 -14.01
N ALA A 72 16.86 17.66 -14.77
CA ALA A 72 17.60 16.39 -14.86
C ALA A 72 18.99 16.57 -15.48
N ASN A 73 19.12 17.41 -16.51
CA ASN A 73 20.39 17.67 -17.19
C ASN A 73 21.41 18.41 -16.31
N HIS A 74 20.97 19.16 -15.29
CA HIS A 74 21.82 19.87 -14.34
C HIS A 74 21.77 19.27 -12.92
N SER A 75 21.41 17.99 -12.78
CA SER A 75 21.14 17.36 -11.47
C SER A 75 22.30 17.42 -10.47
N GLY A 76 23.55 17.46 -10.95
CA GLY A 76 24.76 17.60 -10.12
C GLY A 76 25.02 19.01 -9.57
N GLU A 77 24.36 20.04 -10.11
CA GLU A 77 24.54 21.45 -9.74
C GLU A 77 23.35 22.02 -8.94
N ILE A 78 22.23 21.28 -8.90
CA ILE A 78 20.98 21.74 -8.32
C ILE A 78 20.92 21.51 -6.81
N SER A 79 20.61 22.57 -6.07
CA SER A 79 20.40 22.49 -4.62
C SER A 79 19.07 21.80 -4.26
N PHE A 80 19.03 21.15 -3.10
CA PHE A 80 17.83 20.52 -2.55
C PHE A 80 16.59 21.43 -2.58
N ALA A 81 16.75 22.70 -2.19
CA ALA A 81 15.65 23.67 -2.18
C ALA A 81 15.11 23.97 -3.60
N ARG A 82 15.98 24.02 -4.60
CA ARG A 82 15.57 24.19 -6.01
C ARG A 82 14.85 22.95 -6.52
N TRP A 83 15.35 21.75 -6.20
CA TRP A 83 14.67 20.50 -6.54
C TRP A 83 13.26 20.42 -5.92
N VAL A 84 13.10 20.73 -4.63
CA VAL A 84 11.77 20.77 -3.97
C VAL A 84 10.82 21.76 -4.68
N SER A 85 11.30 22.93 -5.11
CA SER A 85 10.50 23.90 -5.87
C SER A 85 10.09 23.39 -7.26
N VAL A 86 10.87 22.53 -7.90
CA VAL A 86 10.49 21.84 -9.15
C VAL A 86 9.48 20.72 -8.87
N MET A 87 9.66 19.96 -7.79
CA MET A 87 8.72 18.92 -7.37
C MET A 87 7.34 19.52 -7.07
N ASP A 88 7.24 20.61 -6.32
CA ASP A 88 5.97 21.30 -6.00
C ASP A 88 5.12 21.61 -7.25
N GLN A 89 5.77 22.05 -8.34
CA GLN A 89 5.09 22.41 -9.60
C GLN A 89 4.67 21.20 -10.47
N THR A 90 5.26 20.02 -10.23
CA THR A 90 5.24 18.88 -11.17
C THR A 90 4.69 17.59 -10.57
N ILE A 91 4.80 17.38 -9.25
CA ILE A 91 4.39 16.16 -8.54
C ILE A 91 2.87 15.93 -8.56
N GLY A 92 2.08 16.99 -8.79
CA GLY A 92 0.62 16.91 -8.89
C GLY A 92 0.12 15.91 -9.93
N ILE A 93 0.93 15.56 -10.93
CA ILE A 93 0.61 14.53 -11.93
C ILE A 93 0.34 13.15 -11.31
N LEU A 94 0.95 12.84 -10.16
CA LEU A 94 0.75 11.57 -9.47
C LEU A 94 -0.71 11.35 -9.09
N TRP A 95 -1.47 12.40 -8.77
CA TRP A 95 -2.90 12.27 -8.47
C TRP A 95 -3.72 11.75 -9.65
N MET A 96 -3.33 12.06 -10.89
CA MET A 96 -4.02 11.55 -12.09
C MET A 96 -3.94 10.02 -12.20
N TYR A 97 -2.86 9.41 -11.69
CA TYR A 97 -2.65 7.96 -11.71
C TYR A 97 -3.09 7.28 -10.40
N LEU A 98 -2.85 7.93 -9.26
CA LEU A 98 -3.18 7.39 -7.94
C LEU A 98 -4.68 7.43 -7.64
N LEU A 99 -5.45 8.42 -8.11
CA LEU A 99 -6.91 8.46 -7.89
C LEU A 99 -7.64 7.30 -8.59
N PRO A 100 -7.42 6.99 -9.89
CA PRO A 100 -8.00 5.80 -10.51
C PRO A 100 -7.58 4.50 -9.83
N LEU A 101 -6.29 4.38 -9.46
CA LEU A 101 -5.77 3.17 -8.81
C LEU A 101 -6.38 2.93 -7.42
N THR A 102 -6.53 4.00 -6.62
CA THR A 102 -7.16 3.93 -5.28
C THR A 102 -8.67 3.74 -5.36
N ALA A 103 -9.34 4.34 -6.35
CA ALA A 103 -10.76 4.07 -6.62
C ALA A 103 -10.97 2.61 -7.04
N TRP A 104 -10.09 2.06 -7.89
CA TRP A 104 -10.13 0.66 -8.31
C TRP A 104 -9.87 -0.30 -7.15
N SER A 105 -8.82 -0.08 -6.36
CA SER A 105 -8.53 -0.95 -5.20
C SER A 105 -9.61 -0.87 -4.12
N LEU A 106 -10.24 0.29 -3.94
CA LEU A 106 -11.41 0.43 -3.08
C LEU A 106 -12.63 -0.30 -3.66
N TRP A 107 -12.82 -0.30 -4.99
CA TRP A 107 -13.88 -1.05 -5.68
C TRP A 107 -13.68 -2.57 -5.63
N GLU A 108 -12.44 -3.05 -5.62
CA GLU A 108 -12.04 -4.46 -5.49
C GLU A 108 -12.00 -4.97 -4.05
N TRP A 109 -11.76 -4.08 -3.07
CA TRP A 109 -11.98 -4.37 -1.66
C TRP A 109 -13.47 -4.37 -1.31
N TRP A 110 -14.19 -3.38 -1.84
CA TRP A 110 -15.61 -3.52 -2.12
C TRP A 110 -15.80 -4.70 -3.11
N LYS A 111 -16.99 -5.27 -3.30
CA LYS A 111 -17.17 -6.54 -4.09
C LYS A 111 -16.44 -7.79 -3.57
N HIS A 112 -15.29 -7.70 -2.88
CA HIS A 112 -14.45 -8.84 -2.51
C HIS A 112 -15.28 -9.93 -1.78
N PRO A 113 -15.23 -11.20 -2.23
CA PRO A 113 -16.14 -12.24 -1.73
C PRO A 113 -15.91 -12.58 -0.25
N ALA A 114 -14.71 -12.33 0.29
CA ALA A 114 -14.43 -12.50 1.72
C ALA A 114 -15.04 -11.38 2.60
N GLN A 115 -15.62 -10.32 2.02
CA GLN A 115 -16.34 -9.32 2.81
C GLN A 115 -17.58 -9.93 3.46
N SER A 116 -17.78 -9.61 4.74
CA SER A 116 -18.85 -10.11 5.62
C SER A 116 -20.28 -9.88 5.13
N ARG A 117 -20.50 -9.21 4.00
CA ARG A 117 -21.80 -9.05 3.32
C ARG A 117 -22.12 -10.17 2.32
N PHE A 118 -21.12 -10.78 1.70
CA PHE A 118 -21.31 -11.88 0.74
C PHE A 118 -21.27 -13.24 1.45
N THR A 119 -20.51 -13.34 2.55
CA THR A 119 -20.46 -14.50 3.44
C THR A 119 -21.54 -14.52 4.53
N ARG A 120 -22.63 -13.73 4.39
CA ARG A 120 -23.80 -13.79 5.31
C ARG A 120 -24.68 -15.03 5.06
N ARG A 121 -24.14 -16.22 5.27
CA ARG A 121 -24.96 -17.26 5.90
C ARG A 121 -24.98 -16.95 7.40
N PRO A 122 -26.14 -16.73 8.05
CA PRO A 122 -26.19 -16.65 9.51
C PRO A 122 -25.82 -18.02 10.08
N LEU A 123 -24.54 -18.18 10.41
CA LEU A 123 -23.98 -19.35 11.05
C LEU A 123 -24.24 -19.26 12.56
N ASP A 124 -25.41 -19.75 12.93
CA ASP A 124 -25.81 -19.97 14.31
C ASP A 124 -25.18 -21.27 14.86
N ILE A 125 -25.17 -21.49 16.18
CA ILE A 125 -24.62 -22.70 16.81
C ILE A 125 -25.31 -23.97 16.26
N SER A 126 -26.60 -23.86 15.92
CA SER A 126 -27.41 -24.88 15.26
C SER A 126 -27.03 -25.15 13.79
N LYS A 127 -26.57 -24.12 13.06
CA LYS A 127 -26.36 -24.14 11.60
C LYS A 127 -24.89 -24.30 11.20
N LEU A 128 -23.96 -23.92 12.07
CA LEU A 128 -22.52 -24.01 11.84
C LEU A 128 -22.04 -25.47 11.63
N PRO A 129 -22.43 -26.48 12.44
CA PRO A 129 -21.97 -27.85 12.23
C PRO A 129 -22.46 -28.41 10.89
N HIS A 130 -23.72 -28.14 10.53
CA HIS A 130 -24.32 -28.53 9.25
C HIS A 130 -23.63 -27.88 8.05
N ALA A 131 -23.17 -26.63 8.17
CA ALA A 131 -22.42 -25.95 7.11
C ALA A 131 -20.99 -26.49 6.95
N LEU A 132 -20.41 -27.05 8.01
CA LEU A 132 -19.06 -27.64 8.02
C LEU A 132 -19.04 -29.15 7.70
N ALA A 133 -20.18 -29.84 7.76
CA ALA A 133 -20.30 -31.27 7.46
C ALA A 133 -19.71 -31.71 6.09
N PRO A 134 -19.81 -30.93 4.99
CA PRO A 134 -19.17 -31.28 3.71
C PRO A 134 -17.63 -31.17 3.73
N ILE A 135 -17.07 -30.47 4.72
CA ILE A 135 -15.64 -30.13 4.83
C ILE A 135 -14.97 -31.00 5.91
N SER A 136 -15.71 -31.40 6.95
CA SER A 136 -15.22 -32.22 8.06
C SER A 136 -16.03 -33.51 8.18
N PRO A 137 -15.53 -34.66 7.66
CA PRO A 137 -16.20 -35.96 7.76
C PRO A 137 -16.48 -36.40 9.21
N ALA A 138 -15.71 -35.91 10.18
CA ALA A 138 -15.89 -36.21 11.60
C ALA A 138 -17.18 -35.61 12.20
N LEU A 139 -17.78 -34.60 11.56
CA LEU A 139 -19.06 -34.02 12.00
C LEU A 139 -20.27 -34.84 11.55
N ALA A 140 -20.13 -35.64 10.48
CA ALA A 140 -21.23 -36.43 9.92
C ALA A 140 -21.92 -37.38 10.94
N PRO A 141 -21.20 -38.24 11.70
CA PRO A 141 -21.85 -39.12 12.67
C PRO A 141 -22.52 -38.34 13.81
N VAL A 142 -21.86 -37.30 14.32
CA VAL A 142 -22.39 -36.45 15.43
C VAL A 142 -23.68 -35.74 15.02
N LEU A 143 -23.80 -35.36 13.73
CA LEU A 143 -25.02 -34.76 13.17
C LEU A 143 -26.13 -35.78 12.88
N SER A 144 -25.79 -37.04 12.59
CA SER A 144 -26.78 -38.11 12.38
C SER A 144 -27.28 -38.77 13.66
N GLU A 145 -26.46 -38.79 14.72
CA GLU A 145 -26.79 -39.39 16.02
C GLU A 145 -27.31 -38.36 17.04
N GLY A 146 -27.05 -37.07 16.81
CA GLY A 146 -27.49 -35.97 17.67
C GLY A 146 -29.00 -35.73 17.61
N ASP A 147 -29.64 -35.58 18.77
CA ASP A 147 -31.06 -35.24 18.90
C ASP A 147 -31.37 -33.93 18.16
N SER A 148 -32.16 -34.04 17.09
CA SER A 148 -32.56 -32.91 16.24
C SER A 148 -33.33 -31.82 16.99
N ARG A 149 -33.80 -32.07 18.22
CA ARG A 149 -34.46 -31.09 19.08
C ARG A 149 -33.56 -30.39 20.11
N ARG A 150 -32.31 -30.83 20.29
CA ARG A 150 -31.33 -30.21 21.20
C ARG A 150 -30.37 -29.23 20.51
N LEU A 151 -30.48 -29.11 19.19
CA LEU A 151 -29.72 -28.17 18.36
C LEU A 151 -30.60 -26.99 17.90
N PHE A 152 -31.57 -26.57 18.72
CA PHE A 152 -32.40 -25.37 18.53
C PHE A 152 -32.06 -24.32 19.58
#